data_AF-A0A3L7RV88-F1
#
_entry.id   AF-A0A3L7RV88-F1
#
_cell.length_a   1.000
_cell.length_b   1.000
_cell.length_c   1.000
_cell.angle_alpha   90.00
_cell.angle_beta   90.00
_cell.angle_gamma   90.00
#
_symmetry.space_group_name_H-M   'P 1'
#
loop_
_entity.id
_entity.type
_entity.pdbx_description
1 polymer ?
#
loop_
_entity_poly.entity_id
_entity_poly.type
_entity_poly.pdbx_seq_one_letter_code
_entity_poly.pdbx_strand_id
1 'polypeptide(L)'
;MRPPVEHIQFPRKTWQAVTEHALRELKFHESCDKSSRIENLRPYYFEDETENAFGRQIWCFEAMGLQSGTGRKLEFGVLEFSIEYGLIELSQCCWFQNEKQLEHWISQRLDPPREVASCCSTTKLWVYVAILSILFLAIGWTVSLLRFLNVSI
;
A
#
# COMPACT_ATOMS: atom_id res chain seq x y z
N MET A 1 -0.52 -17.28 5.48
CA MET A 1 -0.85 -17.50 4.06
C MET A 1 -2.32 -17.18 3.90
N ARG A 2 -2.68 -16.02 3.33
CA ARG A 2 -4.08 -15.79 2.93
C ARG A 2 -4.33 -16.64 1.68
N PRO A 3 -5.49 -17.31 1.57
CA PRO A 3 -5.78 -18.08 0.37
C PRO A 3 -5.80 -17.12 -0.84
N PRO A 4 -5.26 -17.54 -1.99
CA PRO A 4 -5.44 -16.81 -3.24
C PRO A 4 -6.94 -16.59 -3.48
N VAL A 5 -7.26 -15.49 -4.18
CA VAL A 5 -8.63 -15.17 -4.61
C VAL A 5 -9.08 -16.19 -5.68
N GLU A 6 -9.35 -17.42 -5.26
CA GLU A 6 -9.70 -18.54 -6.16
C GLU A 6 -11.19 -18.55 -6.51
N HIS A 7 -12.03 -17.75 -5.84
CA HIS A 7 -13.50 -17.85 -5.94
C HIS A 7 -14.23 -16.53 -6.18
N ILE A 8 -13.54 -15.44 -6.51
CA ILE A 8 -14.22 -14.18 -6.85
C ILE A 8 -14.43 -14.12 -8.36
N GLN A 9 -15.70 -14.22 -8.77
CA GLN A 9 -16.08 -14.05 -10.15
C GLN A 9 -16.13 -12.56 -10.48
N PHE A 10 -15.05 -12.04 -11.06
CA PHE A 10 -15.04 -10.68 -11.55
C PHE A 10 -15.94 -10.51 -12.78
N PRO A 11 -16.63 -9.36 -12.93
CA PRO A 11 -17.37 -9.04 -14.14
C PRO A 11 -16.47 -9.12 -15.38
N ARG A 12 -17.06 -9.49 -16.52
CA ARG A 12 -16.35 -9.53 -17.81
C ARG A 12 -15.68 -8.19 -18.16
N LYS A 13 -16.31 -7.08 -17.79
CA LYS A 13 -15.77 -5.72 -18.00
C LYS A 13 -14.46 -5.50 -17.24
N THR A 14 -14.38 -5.97 -15.98
CA THR A 14 -13.17 -5.90 -15.16
C THR A 14 -12.05 -6.72 -15.78
N TRP A 15 -12.34 -7.96 -16.18
CA TRP A 15 -11.36 -8.79 -16.89
C TRP A 15 -10.84 -8.13 -18.16
N GLN A 16 -11.72 -7.53 -18.95
CA GLN A 16 -11.33 -6.83 -20.17
C GLN A 16 -10.46 -5.62 -19.87
N ALA A 17 -10.84 -4.79 -18.90
CA ALA A 17 -10.05 -3.62 -18.51
C ALA A 17 -8.65 -4.03 -18.03
N VAL A 18 -8.56 -5.01 -17.12
CA VAL A 18 -7.28 -5.51 -16.61
C VAL A 18 -6.42 -6.07 -17.75
N THR A 19 -7.02 -6.83 -18.68
CA THR A 19 -6.29 -7.38 -19.83
C THR A 19 -5.77 -6.27 -20.75
N GLU A 20 -6.58 -5.24 -21.03
CA GLU A 20 -6.15 -4.10 -21.84
C GLU A 20 -5.01 -3.32 -21.18
N HIS A 21 -5.05 -3.13 -19.86
CA HIS A 21 -3.96 -2.53 -19.10
C HIS A 21 -2.69 -3.41 -19.13
N ALA A 22 -2.82 -4.72 -18.90
CA ALA A 22 -1.69 -5.64 -18.96
C ALA A 22 -1.01 -5.64 -20.34
N LEU A 23 -1.81 -5.66 -21.41
CA LEU A 23 -1.30 -5.60 -22.78
C LEU A 23 -0.66 -4.24 -23.12
N ARG A 24 -1.19 -3.15 -22.55
CA ARG A 24 -0.58 -1.82 -22.69
C ARG A 24 0.79 -1.79 -22.05
N GLU A 25 0.90 -2.24 -20.80
CA GLU A 25 2.18 -2.31 -20.07
C GLU A 25 3.18 -3.24 -20.77
N LEU A 26 2.72 -4.37 -21.30
CA LEU A 26 3.56 -5.30 -22.06
C LEU A 26 4.19 -4.64 -23.30
N LYS A 27 3.45 -3.76 -23.99
CA LYS A 27 3.96 -3.04 -25.18
C LYS A 27 5.01 -1.98 -24.83
N PHE A 28 4.90 -1.38 -23.64
CA PHE A 28 5.86 -0.37 -23.18
C PHE A 28 7.07 -0.98 -22.48
N HIS A 29 7.02 -2.27 -22.13
CA HIS A 29 8.14 -2.96 -21.52
C HIS A 29 9.30 -3.15 -22.51
N GLU A 30 10.49 -2.65 -22.17
CA GLU A 30 11.67 -2.64 -23.04
C GLU A 30 12.15 -4.03 -23.47
N SER A 31 11.77 -5.09 -22.74
CA SER A 31 12.16 -6.48 -23.05
C SER A 31 11.21 -7.20 -24.01
N CYS A 32 10.13 -6.55 -24.45
CA CYS A 32 9.11 -7.18 -25.27
C CYS A 32 9.36 -7.04 -26.78
N ASP A 33 9.77 -8.14 -27.40
CA ASP A 33 9.67 -8.30 -28.85
C ASP A 33 8.19 -8.48 -29.28
N LYS A 34 7.89 -8.34 -30.58
CA LYS A 34 6.51 -8.43 -31.14
C LYS A 34 5.80 -9.76 -30.86
N SER A 35 6.54 -10.78 -30.41
CA SER A 35 6.04 -12.12 -30.10
C SER A 35 5.69 -12.31 -28.62
N SER A 36 5.87 -11.28 -27.79
CA SER A 36 5.54 -11.33 -26.37
C SER A 36 4.03 -11.52 -26.15
N ARG A 37 3.69 -12.43 -25.25
CA ARG A 37 2.32 -12.78 -24.92
C ARG A 37 2.14 -12.94 -23.42
N ILE A 38 0.95 -12.57 -22.94
CA ILE A 38 0.51 -12.88 -21.59
C ILE A 38 0.02 -14.33 -21.61
N GLU A 39 0.60 -15.18 -20.77
CA GLU A 39 0.24 -16.60 -20.68
C GLU A 39 -0.76 -16.87 -19.56
N ASN A 40 -0.58 -16.21 -18.41
CA ASN A 40 -1.40 -16.40 -17.23
C ASN A 40 -1.74 -15.04 -16.65
N LEU A 41 -3.03 -14.68 -16.57
CA LEU A 41 -3.50 -13.49 -15.87
C LEU A 41 -4.42 -13.96 -14.75
N ARG A 42 -4.06 -13.66 -13.50
CA ARG A 42 -4.77 -14.14 -12.31
C ARG A 42 -5.03 -13.01 -11.31
N PRO A 43 -6.24 -12.93 -10.74
CA PRO A 43 -6.48 -12.07 -9.59
C PRO A 43 -5.73 -12.65 -8.40
N TYR A 44 -5.01 -11.81 -7.68
CA TYR A 44 -4.26 -12.21 -6.49
C TYR A 44 -4.91 -11.67 -5.21
N TYR A 45 -5.35 -10.42 -5.24
CA TYR A 45 -5.99 -9.78 -4.10
C TYR A 45 -7.15 -8.90 -4.55
N PHE A 46 -8.18 -8.86 -3.70
CA PHE A 46 -9.31 -7.98 -3.86
C PHE A 46 -9.79 -7.51 -2.50
N GLU A 47 -10.04 -6.21 -2.43
CA GLU A 47 -10.62 -5.51 -1.30
C GLU A 47 -11.68 -4.57 -1.86
N ASP A 48 -12.92 -4.74 -1.37
CA ASP A 48 -14.04 -3.90 -1.76
C ASP A 48 -13.86 -2.47 -1.25
N GLU A 49 -14.46 -1.52 -1.95
CA GLU A 49 -14.53 -0.14 -1.48
C GLU A 49 -15.39 -0.04 -0.22
N THR A 50 -14.99 0.83 0.69
CA THR A 50 -15.75 1.15 1.91
C THR A 50 -16.01 2.64 1.96
N GLU A 51 -16.92 3.08 2.83
CA GLU A 51 -17.23 4.52 3.00
C GLU A 51 -15.99 5.37 3.34
N ASN A 52 -14.95 4.76 3.91
CA ASN A 52 -13.76 5.45 4.41
C ASN A 52 -12.46 5.09 3.65
N ALA A 53 -12.51 4.20 2.66
CA ALA A 53 -11.32 3.75 1.94
C ALA A 53 -11.65 3.23 0.55
N PHE A 54 -10.77 3.54 -0.41
CA PHE A 54 -10.82 2.99 -1.76
C PHE A 54 -10.66 1.48 -1.75
N GLY A 55 -11.37 0.82 -2.66
CA GLY A 55 -11.16 -0.59 -2.93
C GLY A 55 -9.82 -0.81 -3.61
N ARG A 56 -9.28 -2.01 -3.48
CA ARG A 56 -7.95 -2.34 -4.02
C ARG A 56 -7.99 -3.69 -4.72
N GLN A 57 -7.38 -3.76 -5.90
CA GLN A 57 -7.22 -5.00 -6.66
C GLN A 57 -5.77 -5.20 -7.04
N ILE A 58 -5.26 -6.41 -6.81
CA ILE A 58 -3.93 -6.81 -7.31
C ILE A 58 -4.11 -7.98 -8.26
N TRP A 59 -3.59 -7.81 -9.46
CA TRP A 59 -3.57 -8.82 -10.51
C TRP A 59 -2.13 -9.16 -10.83
N CYS A 60 -1.85 -10.46 -10.92
CA CYS A 60 -0.55 -10.95 -11.35
C CYS A 60 -0.69 -11.50 -12.75
N PHE A 61 0.33 -11.28 -13.58
CA PHE A 61 0.38 -11.90 -14.88
C PHE A 61 1.76 -12.42 -15.22
N GLU A 62 1.81 -13.49 -16.01
CA GLU A 62 3.03 -14.08 -16.53
C GLU A 62 3.12 -13.71 -18.01
N ALA A 63 4.24 -13.14 -18.39
CA ALA A 63 4.55 -12.76 -19.76
C ALA A 63 5.74 -13.57 -20.25
N MET A 64 5.64 -14.08 -21.48
CA MET A 64 6.77 -14.71 -22.14
C MET A 64 7.46 -13.70 -23.04
N GLY A 65 8.63 -13.21 -22.62
CA GLY A 65 9.49 -12.34 -23.39
C GLY A 65 10.51 -13.14 -24.21
N LEU A 66 10.86 -12.65 -25.39
CA LEU A 66 12.00 -13.17 -26.15
C LEU A 66 13.17 -12.22 -25.95
N GLN A 67 14.16 -12.66 -25.17
CA GLN A 67 15.38 -11.89 -25.00
C GLN A 67 16.32 -12.19 -26.16
N SER A 68 16.76 -11.14 -26.87
CA SER A 68 17.68 -11.25 -28.01
C SER A 68 18.96 -11.99 -27.62
N GLY A 69 19.02 -13.29 -27.91
CA GLY A 69 20.21 -14.14 -27.76
C GLY A 69 20.10 -15.31 -26.77
N THR A 70 19.22 -15.27 -25.77
CA THR A 70 19.17 -16.27 -24.67
C THR A 70 17.93 -17.16 -24.66
N GLY A 71 16.98 -16.96 -25.58
CA GLY A 71 15.76 -17.77 -25.68
C GLY A 71 14.55 -17.14 -24.99
N ARG A 72 13.48 -17.94 -24.82
CA ARG A 72 12.24 -17.50 -24.17
C ARG A 72 12.50 -17.34 -22.68
N LYS A 73 12.27 -16.15 -22.14
CA LYS A 73 12.35 -15.85 -20.71
C LYS A 73 10.95 -15.56 -20.18
N LEU A 74 10.61 -16.17 -19.06
CA LEU A 74 9.36 -15.90 -18.37
C LEU A 74 9.57 -14.71 -17.42
N GLU A 75 8.71 -13.71 -17.52
CA GLU A 75 8.69 -12.53 -16.69
C GLU A 75 7.34 -12.43 -15.98
N PHE A 76 7.35 -11.87 -14.78
CA PHE A 76 6.17 -11.75 -13.94
C PHE A 76 5.81 -10.27 -13.79
N GLY A 77 4.59 -9.92 -14.14
CA GLY A 77 4.04 -8.58 -13.96
C GLY A 77 3.01 -8.53 -12.85
N VAL A 78 2.90 -7.36 -12.21
CA VAL A 78 1.86 -7.04 -11.24
C VAL A 78 1.18 -5.75 -11.63
N LEU A 79 -0.14 -5.76 -11.57
CA LEU A 79 -0.99 -4.59 -11.72
C LEU A 79 -1.73 -4.36 -10.41
N GLU A 80 -1.54 -3.19 -9.82
CA GLU A 80 -2.29 -2.70 -8.68
C GLU A 80 -3.30 -1.67 -9.17
N PHE A 81 -4.58 -1.92 -8.90
CA PHE A 81 -5.69 -1.04 -9.22
C PHE A 81 -6.31 -0.47 -7.95
N SER A 82 -6.66 0.81 -8.03
CA SER A 82 -7.52 1.50 -7.06
C SER A 82 -8.94 1.54 -7.58
N ILE A 83 -9.91 1.32 -6.69
CA ILE A 83 -11.34 1.29 -7.02
C ILE A 83 -12.06 2.36 -6.24
N GLU A 84 -12.76 3.23 -6.96
CA GLU A 84 -13.55 4.29 -6.38
C GLU A 84 -14.84 4.50 -7.19
N TYR A 85 -16.00 4.39 -6.53
CA TYR A 85 -17.33 4.49 -7.14
C TYR A 85 -17.51 3.56 -8.35
N GLY A 86 -16.93 2.36 -8.27
CA GLY A 86 -16.93 1.37 -9.35
C GLY A 86 -16.04 1.70 -10.56
N LEU A 87 -15.26 2.78 -10.51
CA LEU A 87 -14.19 3.07 -11.47
C LEU A 87 -12.93 2.30 -11.08
N ILE A 88 -12.24 1.74 -12.06
CA ILE A 88 -11.00 0.99 -11.85
C ILE A 88 -9.86 1.81 -12.48
N GLU A 89 -8.92 2.26 -11.66
CA GLU A 89 -7.76 3.01 -12.11
C GLU A 89 -6.47 2.24 -11.82
N LEU A 90 -5.57 2.19 -12.80
CA LEU A 90 -4.25 1.58 -12.61
C LEU A 90 -3.41 2.50 -11.72
N SER A 91 -3.15 2.05 -10.50
CA SER A 91 -2.32 2.78 -9.53
C SER A 91 -0.84 2.52 -9.77
N GLN A 92 -0.46 1.25 -9.98
CA GLN A 92 0.93 0.86 -10.15
C GLN A 92 1.07 -0.38 -11.04
N CYS A 93 2.13 -0.41 -11.86
CA CYS A 93 2.58 -1.60 -12.57
C CYS A 93 4.04 -1.91 -12.19
N CYS A 94 4.35 -3.17 -11.91
CA CYS A 94 5.70 -3.63 -11.57
C CYS A 94 6.05 -4.91 -12.31
N TRP A 95 7.32 -5.03 -12.70
CA TRP A 95 7.85 -6.19 -13.42
C TRP A 95 8.94 -6.87 -12.59
N PHE A 96 8.93 -8.20 -12.60
CA PHE A 96 9.82 -9.04 -11.83
C PHE A 96 10.36 -10.18 -12.70
N GLN A 97 11.63 -10.51 -12.53
CA GLN A 97 12.25 -11.62 -13.28
C GLN A 97 12.07 -12.96 -12.57
N ASN A 98 11.76 -12.94 -11.28
CA ASN A 98 11.62 -14.12 -10.43
C ASN A 98 10.30 -14.08 -9.67
N GLU A 99 9.63 -15.22 -9.59
CA GLU A 99 8.40 -15.37 -8.80
C GLU A 99 8.61 -15.04 -7.31
N LYS A 100 9.78 -15.35 -6.76
CA LYS A 100 10.10 -15.00 -5.36
C LYS A 100 10.08 -13.49 -5.08
N GLN A 101 10.49 -12.68 -6.06
CA GLN A 101 10.47 -11.22 -5.91
C GLN A 101 9.05 -10.68 -5.97
N LEU A 102 8.24 -11.27 -6.85
CA LEU A 102 6.81 -11.03 -6.93
C LEU A 102 6.13 -11.33 -5.58
N GLU A 103 6.33 -12.51 -5.02
CA GLU A 103 5.77 -12.91 -3.72
C GLU A 103 6.24 -12.00 -2.58
N HIS A 104 7.51 -11.60 -2.61
CA HIS A 104 8.06 -10.67 -1.62
C HIS A 104 7.40 -9.28 -1.71
N TRP A 105 7.22 -8.76 -2.93
CA TRP A 105 6.53 -7.48 -3.14
C TRP A 105 5.08 -7.52 -2.67
N ILE A 106 4.40 -8.60 -3.03
CA ILE A 106 3.01 -8.88 -2.64
C ILE A 106 2.90 -8.91 -1.11
N SER A 107 3.72 -9.72 -0.42
CA SER A 107 3.66 -9.83 1.04
C SER A 107 3.86 -8.49 1.74
N GLN A 108 4.84 -7.68 1.31
CA GLN A 108 5.05 -6.34 1.87
C GLN A 108 3.85 -5.39 1.70
N ARG A 109 3.09 -5.53 0.62
CA ARG A 109 1.94 -4.68 0.28
C ARG A 109 0.64 -5.12 0.97
N LEU A 110 0.52 -6.43 1.19
CA LEU A 110 -0.69 -7.10 1.71
C LEU A 110 -0.69 -7.28 3.21
N ASP A 111 0.48 -7.36 3.80
CA ASP A 111 0.60 -7.21 5.24
C ASP A 111 0.08 -5.81 5.55
N PRO A 112 -0.96 -5.67 6.40
CA PRO A 112 -1.31 -4.36 6.90
C PRO A 112 -0.02 -3.78 7.49
N PRO A 113 0.27 -2.48 7.34
CA PRO A 113 1.30 -1.88 8.17
C PRO A 113 0.93 -2.27 9.59
N ARG A 114 1.70 -3.18 10.21
CA ARG A 114 1.56 -3.56 11.62
C ARG A 114 1.34 -2.25 12.31
N GLU A 115 0.12 -2.03 12.82
CA GLU A 115 -0.35 -0.73 13.31
C GLU A 115 0.84 0.07 13.78
N VAL A 116 1.37 0.92 12.90
CA VAL A 116 2.48 1.76 13.32
C VAL A 116 1.71 2.74 14.17
N ALA A 117 1.70 2.49 15.48
CA ALA A 117 1.18 3.36 16.50
C ALA A 117 1.95 4.68 16.40
N SER A 118 1.66 5.48 15.37
CA SER A 118 2.54 6.52 14.88
C SER A 118 1.78 7.54 14.04
N CYS A 119 0.63 7.99 14.55
CA CYS A 119 0.19 9.37 14.33
C CYS A 119 0.06 10.17 15.63
N CYS A 120 0.21 9.54 16.80
CA CYS A 120 0.04 10.18 18.11
C CYS A 120 1.37 10.44 18.85
N SER A 121 2.50 10.64 18.15
CA SER A 121 3.74 11.07 18.82
C SER A 121 3.69 12.57 19.14
N THR A 122 3.27 13.38 18.17
CA THR A 122 3.20 14.83 18.31
C THR A 122 2.15 15.26 19.35
N THR A 123 0.96 14.65 19.35
CA THR A 123 -0.10 14.96 20.33
C THR A 123 0.33 14.62 21.76
N LYS A 124 1.01 13.49 21.96
CA LYS A 124 1.56 13.12 23.27
C LYS A 124 2.60 14.12 23.75
N LEU A 125 3.46 14.60 22.85
CA LEU A 125 4.49 15.61 23.17
C LEU A 125 3.85 16.93 23.62
N TRP A 126 2.84 17.43 22.92
CA TRP A 126 2.12 18.65 23.32
C TRP A 126 1.37 18.49 24.66
N VAL A 127 0.81 17.31 24.92
CA VAL A 127 0.19 16.98 26.23
C VAL A 127 1.24 17.02 27.34
N TYR A 128 2.42 16.43 27.15
CA TYR A 128 3.49 16.50 28.15
C TYR A 128 3.99 17.93 28.39
N VAL A 129 4.14 18.73 27.32
CA VAL A 129 4.53 20.15 27.44
C VAL A 129 3.49 20.96 28.21
N ALA A 130 2.20 20.75 27.95
CA ALA A 130 1.12 21.41 28.66
C ALA A 130 1.11 21.05 30.17
N ILE A 131 1.26 19.76 30.50
CA ILE A 131 1.33 19.28 31.89
C ILE A 131 2.53 19.90 32.61
N LEU A 132 3.70 19.94 31.96
CA LEU A 132 4.91 20.52 32.53
C LEU A 132 4.72 22.02 32.82
N SER A 133 4.09 22.77 31.90
CA SER A 133 3.81 24.19 32.08
C SER A 133 2.89 24.46 33.27
N ILE A 134 1.81 23.68 33.43
CA ILE A 134 0.90 23.78 34.57
C ILE A 134 1.64 23.51 35.88
N LEU A 135 2.53 22.52 35.89
CA LEU A 135 3.30 22.16 37.08
C LEU A 135 4.30 23.26 37.48
N PHE A 136 4.97 23.89 36.51
CA PHE A 136 5.82 25.06 36.76
C PHE A 136 5.04 26.25 37.30
N LEU A 137 3.85 26.53 36.72
CA LEU A 137 2.97 27.59 37.21
C LEU A 137 2.50 27.33 38.64
N ALA A 138 2.14 26.08 38.95
CA ALA A 138 1.73 25.67 40.29
C ALA A 138 2.86 25.85 41.32
N ILE A 139 4.09 25.44 40.99
CA ILE A 139 5.25 25.65 41.86
C ILE A 139 5.55 27.13 42.07
N GLY A 140 5.49 27.94 41.01
CA GLY A 140 5.68 29.39 41.13
C GLY A 140 4.64 30.02 42.05
N TRP A 141 3.38 29.61 41.93
CA TRP A 141 2.29 30.05 42.79
C TRP A 141 2.49 29.64 44.25
N THR A 142 2.85 28.38 44.52
CA THR A 142 3.04 27.91 45.90
C THR A 142 4.21 28.61 46.59
N VAL A 143 5.32 28.85 45.89
CA VAL A 143 6.46 29.61 46.43
C VAL A 143 6.07 31.06 46.73
N SER A 144 5.30 31.70 45.84
CA SER A 144 4.83 33.07 46.04
C SER A 144 3.87 33.17 47.24
N LEU A 145 2.95 32.21 47.36
CA LEU A 145 2.03 32.11 48.51
C LEU A 145 2.79 31.88 49.82
N LEU A 146 3.79 31.00 49.82
CA LEU A 146 4.61 30.71 51.00
C LEU A 146 5.41 31.95 51.44
N ARG A 147 5.95 32.72 50.48
CA ARG A 147 6.62 34.00 50.74
C ARG A 147 5.66 35.02 51.33
N PHE A 148 4.45 35.14 50.79
CA PHE A 148 3.44 36.07 51.29
C PHE A 148 3.01 35.75 52.73
N LEU A 149 2.83 34.47 53.04
CA LEU A 149 2.50 34.00 54.39
C LEU A 149 3.64 34.23 55.39
N ASN A 150 4.90 33.97 54.99
CA ASN A 150 6.07 34.23 55.84
C ASN A 150 6.35 35.72 56.08
N VAL A 151 5.88 36.62 55.20
CA VAL A 151 6.00 38.08 55.39
C VAL A 151 4.88 38.64 56.28
N SER A 152 3.79 37.89 56.46
CA SER A 152 2.63 38.31 57.27
C SER A 152 2.65 37.79 58.72
N ILE A 153 3.73 37.12 59.13
CA ILE A 153 4.04 36.70 60.52
C ILE A 153 5.13 37.63 61.05
#